data_AF-A0A2A4AJN2-F1
#
_entry.id   AF-A0A2A4AJN2-F1
#
_cell.length_a   1.000
_cell.length_b   1.000
_cell.length_c   1.000
_cell.angle_alpha   90.00
_cell.angle_beta   90.00
_cell.angle_gamma   90.00
#
_symmetry.space_group_name_H-M   'P 1'
#
loop_
_entity.id
_entity.type
_entity.pdbx_description
1 polymer ?
#
loop_
_entity_poly.entity_id
_entity_poly.type
_entity_poly.pdbx_seq_one_letter_code
_entity_poly.pdbx_strand_id
1 'polypeptide(L)'
;MTTLDDLTPQERDDYVGAWVNVPHNPRPVIYMRDFYSTGEIKHGAIFLDPLYGDNHARLEDCVTRPDLPRAWAPNGKPAAGEWEYAVQYLTPDGWKYSRPSWENRWQDSEAVQEVRAYRDHPGQETRIVRRLVSQPEVMEE
;
A
#
# COMPACT_ATOMS: atom_id res chain seq x y z
N MET A 1 3.38 16.60 20.80
CA MET A 1 3.60 15.88 19.53
C MET A 1 3.50 14.42 19.88
N THR A 2 2.59 13.67 19.27
CA THR A 2 2.29 12.28 19.64
C THR A 2 3.03 11.33 18.71
N THR A 3 3.75 10.39 19.30
CA THR A 3 4.51 9.35 18.60
C THR A 3 3.73 8.04 18.60
N LEU A 4 4.19 7.04 17.84
CA LEU A 4 3.60 5.70 17.91
C LEU A 4 3.84 5.03 19.28
N ASP A 5 4.85 5.45 20.03
CA ASP A 5 5.15 4.91 21.37
C ASP A 5 4.14 5.40 22.43
N ASP A 6 3.56 6.58 22.22
CA ASP A 6 2.50 7.14 23.07
C ASP A 6 1.15 6.41 22.87
N LEU A 7 1.00 5.64 21.79
CA LEU A 7 -0.21 4.88 21.49
C LEU A 7 -0.18 3.50 22.17
N THR A 8 -1.34 3.03 22.63
CA THR A 8 -1.50 1.63 23.01
C THR A 8 -1.33 0.70 21.80
N PRO A 9 -1.05 -0.61 21.99
CA PRO A 9 -0.98 -1.56 20.87
C PRO A 9 -2.24 -1.57 19.99
N GLN A 10 -3.43 -1.47 20.61
CA GLN A 10 -4.69 -1.42 19.86
C GLN A 10 -4.83 -0.14 19.04
N GLU A 11 -4.46 1.01 19.61
CA GLU A 11 -4.46 2.28 18.87
C GLU A 11 -3.43 2.26 17.74
N ARG A 12 -2.28 1.60 17.91
CA ARG A 12 -1.32 1.38 16.82
C ARG A 12 -1.91 0.52 15.72
N ASP A 13 -2.56 -0.60 16.03
CA ASP A 13 -3.23 -1.44 15.03
C ASP A 13 -4.26 -0.63 14.21
N ASP A 14 -5.04 0.22 14.87
CA ASP A 14 -5.98 1.12 14.19
C ASP A 14 -5.28 2.23 13.39
N TYR A 15 -4.05 2.58 13.75
CA TYR A 15 -3.23 3.59 13.08
C TYR A 15 -2.48 3.04 11.85
N VAL A 16 -2.50 1.72 11.60
CA VAL A 16 -1.91 1.12 10.39
C VAL A 16 -2.45 1.80 9.13
N GLY A 17 -1.54 2.08 8.19
CA GLY A 17 -1.84 2.76 6.95
C GLY A 17 -1.97 4.29 7.06
N ALA A 18 -1.79 4.87 8.24
CA ALA A 18 -1.71 6.32 8.41
C ALA A 18 -0.29 6.84 8.20
N TRP A 19 -0.19 8.15 7.97
CA TRP A 19 1.08 8.83 7.79
C TRP A 19 1.79 9.06 9.13
N VAL A 20 3.12 8.91 9.10
CA VAL A 20 4.03 9.30 10.17
C VAL A 20 5.24 10.03 9.61
N ASN A 21 5.81 10.96 10.37
CA ASN A 21 7.14 11.50 10.09
C ASN A 21 8.18 10.65 10.82
N VAL A 22 9.33 10.42 10.19
CA VAL A 22 10.48 9.75 10.82
C VAL A 22 11.75 10.61 10.65
N PRO A 23 12.74 10.55 11.56
CA PRO A 23 13.86 11.51 11.58
C PRO A 23 14.73 11.45 10.33
N HIS A 24 14.84 10.27 9.71
CA HIS A 24 15.70 10.02 8.56
C HIS A 24 15.00 10.27 7.22
N ASN A 25 13.73 10.70 7.22
CA ASN A 25 12.97 10.96 6.01
C ASN A 25 12.37 12.36 6.01
N PRO A 26 12.69 13.22 5.02
CA PRO A 26 12.10 14.55 4.91
C PRO A 26 10.60 14.53 4.55
N ARG A 27 10.04 13.37 4.19
CA ARG A 27 8.63 13.20 3.81
C ARG A 27 7.92 12.24 4.76
N PRO A 28 6.59 12.38 4.94
CA PRO A 28 5.82 11.39 5.65
C PRO A 28 5.89 10.02 4.97
N VAL A 29 5.93 8.96 5.78
CA VAL A 29 5.90 7.56 5.38
C VAL A 29 4.65 6.89 5.92
N ILE A 30 4.28 5.74 5.38
CA ILE A 30 3.06 5.02 5.77
C ILE A 30 3.43 4.00 6.84
N TYR A 31 2.87 4.12 8.05
CA TYR A 31 3.06 3.13 9.10
C TYR A 31 2.35 1.81 8.73
N MET A 32 3.04 0.68 8.82
CA MET A 32 2.56 -0.60 8.32
C MET A 32 2.21 -1.59 9.43
N ARG A 33 3.06 -1.69 10.45
CA ARG A 33 2.91 -2.59 11.62
C ARG A 33 4.08 -2.43 12.58
N ASP A 34 3.92 -2.94 13.79
CA ASP A 34 5.03 -3.17 14.71
C ASP A 34 5.93 -4.33 14.21
N PHE A 35 7.19 -4.32 14.64
CA PHE A 35 8.09 -5.47 14.57
C PHE A 35 8.85 -5.67 15.87
N TYR A 36 9.27 -6.91 16.10
CA TYR A 36 10.18 -7.26 17.17
C TYR A 36 11.45 -7.87 16.58
N SER A 37 12.62 -7.49 17.11
CA SER A 37 13.89 -8.02 16.66
C SER A 37 14.87 -8.22 17.81
N THR A 38 15.94 -8.98 17.55
CA THR A 38 17.08 -9.12 18.47
C THR A 38 18.19 -8.10 18.19
N GLY A 39 17.99 -7.20 17.23
CA GLY A 39 18.94 -6.15 16.87
C GLY A 39 18.92 -4.95 17.82
N GLU A 40 19.49 -3.83 17.37
CA GLU A 40 19.55 -2.59 18.15
C GLU A 40 18.14 -2.07 18.51
N ILE A 41 17.21 -2.14 17.56
CA ILE A 41 15.81 -1.82 17.78
C ILE A 41 15.06 -3.11 18.10
N LYS A 42 14.78 -3.32 19.39
CA LYS A 42 14.07 -4.51 19.86
C LYS A 42 12.59 -4.51 19.52
N HIS A 43 11.97 -3.33 19.52
CA HIS A 43 10.58 -3.10 19.18
C HIS A 43 10.50 -1.76 18.43
N GLY A 44 9.86 -1.77 17.26
CA GLY A 44 9.79 -0.60 16.40
C GLY A 44 8.65 -0.70 15.38
N ALA A 45 8.56 0.30 14.51
CA ALA A 45 7.63 0.34 13.40
C ALA A 45 8.30 -0.07 12.09
N ILE A 46 7.59 -0.88 11.30
CA ILE A 46 7.81 -1.01 9.86
C ILE A 46 6.97 0.06 9.17
N PHE A 47 7.56 0.73 8.19
CA PHE A 47 6.87 1.71 7.36
C PHE A 47 7.23 1.54 5.89
N LEU A 48 6.31 1.96 5.02
CA LEU A 48 6.52 2.05 3.59
C LEU A 48 6.88 3.50 3.23
N ASP A 49 8.08 3.70 2.69
CA ASP A 49 8.42 4.91 1.95
C ASP A 49 7.92 4.75 0.51
N PRO A 50 7.00 5.62 0.03
CA PRO A 50 6.49 5.54 -1.34
C PRO A 50 7.57 5.60 -2.44
N LEU A 51 8.75 6.15 -2.15
CA LEU A 51 9.85 6.33 -3.09
C LEU A 51 10.93 5.24 -2.98
N TYR A 52 11.18 4.73 -1.77
CA TYR A 52 12.32 3.84 -1.50
C TYR A 52 11.92 2.46 -0.95
N GLY A 53 10.65 2.20 -0.69
CA GLY A 53 10.15 0.92 -0.20
C GLY A 53 10.21 0.78 1.33
N ASP A 54 10.16 -0.47 1.79
CA ASP A 54 10.02 -0.80 3.21
C ASP A 54 11.25 -0.43 4.03
N ASN A 55 11.03 0.18 5.19
CA ASN A 55 12.05 0.58 6.15
C ASN A 55 11.52 0.45 7.59
N HIS A 56 12.36 0.74 8.58
CA HIS A 56 12.00 0.63 10.00
C HIS A 56 12.63 1.71 10.87
N ALA A 57 11.97 2.03 11.98
CA ALA A 57 12.45 2.97 13.00
C ALA A 57 11.87 2.61 14.38
N ARG A 58 12.36 3.25 15.43
CA ARG A 58 11.78 3.11 16.78
C ARG A 58 10.41 3.79 16.83
N LEU A 59 9.52 3.28 17.68
CA LEU A 59 8.18 3.87 17.83
C LEU A 59 8.24 5.32 18.32
N GLU A 60 9.18 5.63 19.23
CA GLU A 60 9.41 6.97 19.80
C GLU A 60 9.86 8.00 18.75
N ASP A 61 10.43 7.53 17.63
CA ASP A 61 10.88 8.38 16.54
C ASP A 61 9.79 8.63 15.48
N CYS A 62 8.69 7.88 15.53
CA CYS A 62 7.63 7.91 14.53
C CYS A 62 6.50 8.85 14.96
N VAL A 63 6.48 10.06 14.42
CA VAL A 63 5.50 11.08 14.81
C VAL A 63 4.23 10.94 13.98
N THR A 64 3.09 10.81 14.65
CA THR A 64 1.77 10.70 14.01
C THR A 64 1.39 11.97 13.23
N ARG A 65 0.73 11.78 12.07
CA ARG A 65 0.17 12.83 11.20
C ARG A 65 -1.34 12.65 10.99
N PRO A 66 -2.17 12.80 12.05
CA PRO A 66 -3.62 12.70 11.92
C PRO A 66 -4.23 13.85 11.10
N ASP A 67 -3.46 14.89 10.82
CA ASP A 67 -3.81 16.01 9.94
C ASP A 67 -3.82 15.62 8.45
N LEU A 68 -3.19 14.52 8.07
CA LEU A 68 -3.17 14.02 6.70
C LEU A 68 -4.28 12.98 6.47
N PRO A 69 -4.86 12.92 5.25
CA PRO A 69 -5.80 11.86 4.93
C PRO A 69 -5.10 10.52 5.02
N ARG A 70 -5.81 9.52 5.53
CA ARG A 70 -5.30 8.16 5.69
C ARG A 70 -4.81 7.62 4.35
N ALA A 71 -3.58 7.12 4.28
CA ALA A 71 -3.02 6.56 3.05
C ALA A 71 -3.71 5.22 2.74
N TRP A 72 -3.66 4.32 3.71
CA TRP A 72 -4.16 2.93 3.66
C TRP A 72 -5.11 2.69 4.84
N ALA A 73 -6.16 1.90 4.63
CA ALA A 73 -7.02 1.38 5.69
C ALA A 73 -6.21 0.58 6.75
N PRO A 74 -6.71 0.48 8.00
CA PRO A 74 -6.02 -0.24 9.08
C PRO A 74 -5.63 -1.69 8.77
N ASN A 75 -6.34 -2.32 7.83
CA ASN A 75 -6.02 -3.68 7.36
C ASN A 75 -4.81 -3.74 6.39
N GLY A 76 -4.08 -2.65 6.20
CA GLY A 76 -2.93 -2.58 5.29
C GLY A 76 -3.31 -2.58 3.80
N LYS A 77 -4.58 -2.40 3.47
CA LYS A 77 -5.05 -2.13 2.09
C LYS A 77 -5.17 -0.61 1.89
N PRO A 78 -5.15 -0.08 0.66
CA PRO A 78 -5.39 1.34 0.39
C PRO A 78 -6.64 1.87 1.06
N ALA A 79 -6.75 3.19 1.19
CA ALA A 79 -7.97 3.84 1.64
C ALA A 79 -9.21 3.30 0.92
N ALA A 80 -10.33 3.29 1.63
CA ALA A 80 -11.63 2.89 1.09
C ALA A 80 -11.95 3.66 -0.19
N GLY A 81 -12.38 2.95 -1.22
CA GLY A 81 -12.68 3.48 -2.55
C GLY A 81 -13.05 2.34 -3.49
N GLU A 82 -13.61 2.66 -4.65
CA GLU A 82 -13.79 1.69 -5.72
C GLU A 82 -12.43 1.49 -6.41
N TRP A 83 -11.98 0.23 -6.48
CA TRP A 83 -10.70 -0.12 -7.07
C TRP A 83 -10.94 -1.07 -8.23
N GLU A 84 -10.18 -0.88 -9.30
CA GLU A 84 -10.09 -1.88 -10.35
C GLU A 84 -8.70 -2.47 -10.40
N TYR A 85 -8.65 -3.75 -10.74
CA TYR A 85 -7.48 -4.61 -10.75
C TYR A 85 -7.20 -5.11 -12.16
N ALA A 86 -5.93 -5.32 -12.48
CA ALA A 86 -5.48 -5.89 -13.74
C ALA A 86 -4.28 -6.83 -13.52
N VAL A 87 -4.16 -7.85 -14.38
CA VAL A 87 -3.00 -8.75 -14.39
C VAL A 87 -1.92 -8.22 -15.33
N GLN A 88 -0.68 -8.23 -14.84
CA GLN A 88 0.51 -8.12 -15.68
C GLN A 88 1.34 -9.41 -15.62
N TYR A 89 1.98 -9.75 -16.73
CA TYR A 89 2.92 -10.85 -16.82
C TYR A 89 4.27 -10.34 -17.32
N LEU A 90 5.35 -11.00 -16.90
CA LEU A 90 6.70 -10.61 -17.25
C LEU A 90 7.09 -11.16 -18.65
N THR A 91 7.62 -10.30 -19.51
CA THR A 91 8.26 -10.67 -20.79
C THR A 91 9.71 -10.16 -20.81
N PRO A 92 10.53 -10.57 -21.81
CA PRO A 92 11.87 -10.00 -21.98
C PRO A 92 11.90 -8.47 -22.13
N ASP A 93 10.80 -7.88 -22.63
CA ASP A 93 10.63 -6.43 -22.80
C ASP A 93 9.98 -5.76 -21.58
N GLY A 94 9.89 -6.46 -20.44
CA GLY A 94 9.30 -5.99 -19.19
C GLY A 94 7.84 -6.42 -18.98
N TRP A 95 7.17 -5.77 -18.03
CA TRP A 95 5.80 -6.09 -17.64
C TRP A 95 4.80 -5.69 -18.73
N LYS A 96 3.97 -6.65 -19.17
CA LYS A 96 2.88 -6.44 -20.11
C LYS A 96 1.54 -6.75 -19.46
N TYR A 97 0.48 -6.06 -19.86
CA TYR A 97 -0.87 -6.37 -19.39
C TYR A 97 -1.39 -7.64 -20.07
N SER A 98 -2.03 -8.51 -19.28
CA SER A 98 -2.70 -9.73 -19.76
C SER A 98 -3.76 -9.42 -20.83
N ARG A 99 -4.46 -8.28 -20.69
CA ARG A 99 -5.48 -7.81 -21.64
C ARG A 99 -5.08 -6.47 -22.26
N PRO A 100 -5.02 -6.38 -23.60
CA PRO A 100 -4.61 -5.16 -24.28
C PRO A 100 -5.72 -4.10 -24.30
N SER A 101 -6.99 -4.48 -24.43
CA SER A 101 -8.12 -3.54 -24.40
C SER A 101 -8.36 -2.99 -22.99
N TRP A 102 -8.54 -1.67 -22.89
CA TRP A 102 -8.84 -0.98 -21.64
C TRP A 102 -10.11 -1.50 -20.97
N GLU A 103 -11.16 -1.72 -21.76
CA GLU A 103 -12.49 -2.16 -21.29
C GLU A 103 -12.47 -3.51 -20.57
N ASN A 104 -11.52 -4.38 -20.92
CA ASN A 104 -11.41 -5.73 -20.36
C ASN A 104 -10.20 -5.91 -19.44
N ARG A 105 -9.36 -4.87 -19.31
CA ARG A 105 -8.12 -4.91 -18.53
C ARG A 105 -8.39 -4.74 -17.04
N TRP A 106 -9.13 -3.69 -16.71
CA TRP A 106 -9.43 -3.28 -15.35
C TRP A 106 -10.79 -3.85 -14.93
N GLN A 107 -10.86 -4.50 -13.77
CA GLN A 107 -12.08 -5.09 -13.22
C GLN A 107 -12.14 -4.89 -11.72
N ASP A 108 -13.33 -4.79 -11.15
CA ASP A 108 -13.58 -4.56 -9.72
C ASP A 108 -13.10 -5.67 -8.77
N SER A 109 -12.90 -6.90 -9.26
CA SER A 109 -12.58 -8.07 -8.42
C SER A 109 -11.12 -8.50 -8.48
N GLU A 110 -10.40 -8.32 -7.35
CA GLU A 110 -9.04 -8.85 -7.12
C GLU A 110 -8.97 -10.37 -7.31
N ALA A 111 -9.90 -11.12 -6.70
CA ALA A 111 -9.95 -12.57 -6.75
C ALA A 111 -10.14 -13.11 -8.18
N VAL A 112 -10.94 -12.43 -9.01
CA VAL A 112 -11.07 -12.79 -10.43
C VAL A 112 -9.75 -12.59 -11.16
N GLN A 113 -8.97 -11.56 -10.83
CA GLN A 113 -7.66 -11.34 -11.43
C GLN A 113 -6.61 -12.35 -10.95
N GLU A 114 -6.67 -12.81 -9.70
CA GLU A 114 -5.82 -13.92 -9.21
C GLU A 114 -6.06 -15.20 -10.02
N VAL A 115 -7.33 -15.58 -10.21
CA VAL A 115 -7.70 -16.74 -11.03
C VAL A 115 -7.22 -16.57 -12.48
N ARG A 116 -7.36 -15.37 -13.05
CA ARG A 116 -6.89 -15.07 -14.41
C ARG A 116 -5.37 -15.13 -14.53
N ALA A 117 -4.63 -14.61 -13.55
CA ALA A 117 -3.18 -14.67 -13.54
C ALA A 117 -2.69 -16.13 -13.62
N TYR A 118 -3.29 -17.01 -12.82
CA TYR A 118 -2.99 -18.44 -12.84
C TYR A 118 -3.41 -19.13 -14.15
N ARG A 119 -4.64 -18.87 -14.62
CA ARG A 119 -5.24 -19.56 -15.78
C ARG A 119 -4.64 -19.10 -17.12
N ASP A 120 -4.48 -17.80 -17.32
CA ASP A 120 -4.11 -17.21 -18.61
C ASP A 120 -2.58 -17.19 -18.81
N HIS A 121 -1.79 -17.29 -17.74
CA HIS A 121 -0.33 -17.18 -17.76
C HIS A 121 0.38 -18.31 -16.98
N PRO A 122 0.11 -19.59 -17.30
CA PRO A 122 0.68 -20.71 -16.55
C PRO A 122 2.21 -20.73 -16.66
N GLY A 123 2.89 -20.78 -15.51
CA GLY A 123 4.35 -20.83 -15.44
C GLY A 123 5.07 -19.52 -15.76
N GLN A 124 4.34 -18.42 -15.98
CA GLN A 124 4.92 -17.09 -16.12
C GLN A 124 4.89 -16.35 -14.78
N GLU A 125 5.86 -15.46 -14.57
CA GLU A 125 5.80 -14.53 -13.46
C GLU A 125 4.68 -13.51 -13.70
N THR A 126 3.77 -13.38 -12.74
CA THR A 126 2.62 -12.47 -12.82
C THR A 126 2.55 -11.58 -11.60
N ARG A 127 1.90 -10.42 -11.76
CA ARG A 127 1.55 -9.52 -10.67
C ARG A 127 0.18 -8.91 -10.90
N ILE A 128 -0.51 -8.58 -9.80
CA ILE A 128 -1.75 -7.83 -9.83
C ILE A 128 -1.41 -6.36 -9.57
N VAL A 129 -1.93 -5.48 -10.43
CA VAL A 129 -1.87 -4.04 -10.23
C VAL A 129 -3.29 -3.51 -10.02
N ARG A 130 -3.41 -2.40 -9.31
CA ARG A 130 -4.70 -1.75 -9.03
C ARG A 130 -4.67 -0.27 -9.38
N ARG A 131 -5.85 0.32 -9.62
CA ARG A 131 -6.07 1.76 -9.76
C ARG A 131 -7.30 2.19 -8.99
N LEU A 132 -7.30 3.43 -8.50
CA LEU A 132 -8.47 4.04 -7.89
C LEU A 132 -9.46 4.43 -9.00
N VAL A 133 -10.73 4.10 -8.83
CA VAL A 133 -11.82 4.57 -9.67
C VAL A 133 -12.33 5.87 -9.06
N SER A 134 -12.16 6.97 -9.79
CA SER A 134 -12.79 8.25 -9.44
C SER A 134 -14.26 8.23 -9.89
N GLN A 135 -15.12 8.94 -9.17
CA GLN A 135 -16.47 9.18 -9.67
C GLN A 135 -16.38 9.98 -10.99
N PRO A 136 -17.23 9.67 -11.99
CA PRO A 136 -17.30 10.47 -13.20
C PRO A 136 -17.71 11.91 -12.87
N GLU A 137 -16.92 12.87 -13.34
CA GLU A 137 -17.23 14.30 -13.21
C GLU A 137 -17.79 14.82 -14.54
N VAL A 138 -18.84 15.65 -14.48
CA VAL A 138 -19.33 16.37 -15.65
C VAL A 138 -18.34 17.49 -15.94
N MET A 139 -17.74 17.46 -17.12
CA MET A 139 -16.94 18.58 -17.61
C MET A 139 -17.87 19.56 -18.32
N GLU A 140 -17.93 20.81 -17.85
CA GLU A 140 -18.59 21.90 -18.59
C GLU A 140 -17.76 22.23 -19.84
N GLU A 141 -18.44 22.49 -20.96
CA GLU A 141 -17.83 22.86 -22.26
C GLU A 141 -17.19 24.26 -22.26
#